data_AF-A0A963D1W9-F1
#
_entry.id   AF-A0A963D1W9-F1
#
_cell.length_a   1.000
_cell.length_b   1.000
_cell.length_c   1.000
_cell.angle_alpha   90.00
_cell.angle_beta   90.00
_cell.angle_gamma   90.00
#
_symmetry.space_group_name_H-M   'P 1'
#
loop_
_entity.id
_entity.type
_entity.pdbx_description
1 polymer ?
#
loop_
_entity_poly.entity_id
_entity_poly.type
_entity_poly.pdbx_seq_one_letter_code
_entity_poly.pdbx_strand_id
1 'polypeptide(L)' 'MKFVLVFFRSRLRTGLKIVITSLVLGALCAFPLWLIDALGTGTGTPTGTALLALFGTIVAGVGVAVGLVWLLVELIFVRR' A
#
# COMPACT_ATOMS: atom_id res chain seq x y z
N MET A 1 -1.34 -15.89 8.06
CA MET A 1 -2.43 -15.99 7.05
C MET A 1 -3.85 -15.81 7.61
N LYS A 2 -4.18 -16.24 8.84
CA LYS A 2 -5.54 -16.10 9.41
C LYS A 2 -6.03 -14.64 9.56
N PHE A 3 -5.15 -13.69 9.85
CA PHE A 3 -5.52 -12.28 10.06
C PHE A 3 -6.03 -11.56 8.81
N VAL A 4 -5.44 -11.82 7.63
CA VAL A 4 -5.87 -11.18 6.37
C VAL A 4 -7.29 -11.61 5.99
N LEU A 5 -7.58 -12.91 6.15
CA LEU A 5 -8.93 -13.46 5.92
C LEU A 5 -9.96 -12.87 6.90
N VAL A 6 -9.61 -12.72 8.18
CA VAL A 6 -10.48 -12.08 9.19
C VAL A 6 -10.71 -10.60 8.88
N PHE A 7 -9.69 -9.89 8.41
CA PHE A 7 -9.80 -8.49 7.99
C PHE A 7 -10.74 -8.34 6.80
N PHE A 8 -10.60 -9.16 5.75
CA PHE A 8 -11.53 -9.16 4.60
C PHE A 8 -12.95 -9.60 4.99
N ARG A 9 -13.11 -10.47 6.00
CA ARG A 9 -14.41 -10.93 6.51
C ARG A 9 -15.12 -9.94 7.44
N SER A 10 -14.42 -8.92 7.94
CA SER A 10 -15.01 -7.89 8.82
C SER A 10 -15.99 -6.96 8.07
N ARG A 11 -16.99 -6.39 8.77
CA ARG A 11 -17.91 -5.36 8.21
C ARG A 11 -17.24 -4.01 7.91
N LEU A 12 -15.90 -3.94 7.89
CA LEU A 12 -15.20 -2.74 7.46
C LEU A 12 -15.48 -2.49 5.97
N ARG A 13 -15.72 -1.21 5.66
CA ARG A 13 -15.88 -0.67 4.30
C ARG A 13 -14.79 -1.21 3.38
N THR A 14 -15.18 -1.78 2.24
CA THR A 14 -14.28 -2.43 1.28
C THR A 14 -13.22 -1.45 0.80
N GLY A 15 -13.60 -0.17 0.62
CA GLY A 15 -12.68 0.88 0.23
C GLY A 15 -11.55 1.10 1.24
N LEU A 16 -11.85 1.01 2.54
CA LEU A 16 -10.83 1.16 3.59
C LEU A 16 -9.82 0.01 3.56
N LYS A 17 -10.29 -1.20 3.26
CA LYS A 17 -9.42 -2.38 3.15
C LYS A 17 -8.44 -2.23 1.99
N ILE A 18 -8.91 -1.77 0.85
CA ILE A 18 -8.08 -1.51 -0.34
C ILE A 18 -6.99 -0.49 0.01
N VAL A 19 -7.38 0.66 0.59
CA VAL A 19 -6.43 1.71 1.00
C VAL A 19 -5.34 1.17 1.92
N ILE A 20 -5.71 0.42 2.96
CA ILE A 20 -4.76 -0.15 3.92
C ILE A 20 -3.82 -1.15 3.23
N THR A 21 -4.35 -2.05 2.40
CA THR A 21 -3.52 -3.03 1.70
C THR A 21 -2.54 -2.37 0.72
N SER A 22 -2.97 -1.33 0.02
CA SER A 22 -2.12 -0.59 -0.92
C SER A 22 -1.02 0.20 -0.21
N LEU A 23 -1.34 0.82 0.94
CA LEU A 23 -0.35 1.48 1.80
C LEU A 23 0.70 0.50 2.32
N VAL A 24 0.27 -0.66 2.82
CA VAL A 24 1.19 -1.70 3.31
C VAL A 24 2.08 -2.20 2.18
N LEU A 25 1.53 -2.45 0.99
CA LEU A 25 2.30 -2.89 -0.17
C LEU A 25 3.36 -1.85 -0.56
N GLY A 26 2.98 -0.57 -0.64
CA GLY A 26 3.91 0.51 -0.94
C GLY A 26 5.02 0.65 0.10
N ALA A 27 4.67 0.57 1.38
CA ALA A 27 5.65 0.60 2.47
C ALA A 27 6.63 -0.58 2.41
N LEU A 28 6.15 -1.79 2.12
CA LEU A 28 7.00 -2.97 1.96
C LEU A 28 7.93 -2.88 0.74
N CYS A 29 7.50 -2.23 -0.35
CA CYS A 29 8.35 -1.99 -1.51
C CYS A 29 9.39 -0.89 -1.28
N ALA A 30 9.08 0.12 -0.46
CA ALA A 30 10.00 1.21 -0.12
C ALA A 30 10.99 0.83 1.01
N PHE A 31 10.62 -0.14 1.87
CA PHE A 31 11.40 -0.55 3.02
C PHE A 31 12.85 -0.99 2.71
N PRO A 32 13.13 -1.79 1.66
CA PRO A 32 14.50 -2.18 1.34
C PRO A 32 15.38 -1.00 0.97
N LEU A 33 14.83 -0.03 0.22
CA LEU A 33 15.57 1.18 -0.16
C LEU A 33 15.87 2.04 1.07
N TRP A 34 14.87 2.24 1.94
CA TRP A 34 15.05 2.98 3.19
C TRP A 34 16.08 2.32 4.12
N LEU A 35 16.07 0.98 4.19
CA LEU A 35 17.02 0.23 5.01
C LEU A 35 18.46 0.37 4.49
N ILE A 36 18.66 0.34 3.17
CA ILE A 36 19.99 0.53 2.55
C ILE A 36 20.49 1.95 2.80
N ASP A 37 19.63 2.95 2.66
CA ASP A 37 19.95 4.36 2.93
C ASP A 37 20.33 4.56 4.41
N ALA A 38 19.56 3.98 5.33
CA ALA A 38 19.82 4.05 6.77
C ALA A 38 21.10 3.32 7.21
N LEU A 39 21.48 2.24 6.53
CA LEU A 39 22.69 1.46 6.83
C LEU A 39 23.97 2.11 6.26
N GLY A 40 23.86 3.16 5.44
CA GLY A 40 24.99 3.98 5.01
C GLY A 40 26.07 3.22 4.22
N THR A 41 25.73 2.11 3.57
CA THR A 41 26.72 1.36 2.77
C THR A 41 27.13 2.22 1.58
N GLY A 42 28.32 2.82 1.65
CA GLY A 42 28.86 3.83 0.71
C GLY A 42 29.07 3.39 -0.75
N THR A 43 28.46 2.30 -1.18
CA THR A 43 28.35 1.88 -2.57
C THR A 43 26.92 2.21 -3.02
N GLY A 44 26.75 3.11 -3.99
CA GLY A 44 25.46 3.71 -4.38
C GLY A 44 24.26 2.74 -4.39
N THR A 45 23.08 3.28 -4.08
CA THR A 45 21.83 2.51 -3.96
C THR A 45 21.62 1.59 -5.16
N PRO A 46 21.43 0.27 -4.96
CA PRO A 46 21.29 -0.67 -6.06
C PRO A 46 20.05 -0.32 -6.89
N THR A 47 20.23 -0.14 -8.19
CA THR A 47 19.19 0.34 -9.12
C THR A 47 17.90 -0.48 -9.03
N GLY A 48 18.02 -1.80 -8.80
CA GLY A 48 16.87 -2.68 -8.60
C GLY A 48 16.01 -2.32 -7.38
N THR A 49 16.62 -1.89 -6.28
CA THR A 49 15.88 -1.48 -5.07
C THR A 49 15.21 -0.12 -5.23
N ALA A 50 15.87 0.80 -5.96
CA ALA A 50 15.28 2.08 -6.33
C ALA A 50 14.07 1.90 -7.27
N LEU A 51 14.20 1.02 -8.27
CA LEU A 51 13.09 0.69 -9.19
C LEU A 51 11.94 -0.01 -8.45
N LEU A 52 12.24 -0.93 -7.54
CA LEU A 52 11.21 -1.60 -6.72
C LEU A 52 10.42 -0.59 -5.88
N ALA A 53 11.11 0.35 -5.23
CA ALA A 53 10.46 1.41 -4.47
C ALA A 53 9.62 2.32 -5.37
N LEU A 54 10.12 2.68 -6.56
CA LEU A 54 9.40 3.52 -7.52
C LEU A 54 8.13 2.84 -8.06
N PHE A 55 8.22 1.61 -8.57
CA PHE A 55 7.04 0.90 -9.05
C PHE A 55 6.08 0.55 -7.91
N GLY A 56 6.61 0.18 -6.74
CA GLY A 56 5.82 -0.11 -5.55
C GLY A 56 5.03 1.11 -5.05
N THR A 57 5.63 2.29 -5.06
CA THR A 57 4.95 3.54 -4.69
C THR A 57 3.89 3.95 -5.71
N ILE A 58 4.14 3.75 -7.01
CA ILE A 58 3.13 3.98 -8.07
C ILE A 58 1.93 3.05 -7.87
N VAL A 59 2.16 1.75 -7.71
CA VAL A 59 1.08 0.76 -7.49
C VAL A 59 0.33 1.06 -6.20
N ALA A 60 1.03 1.43 -5.13
CA ALA A 60 0.41 1.85 -3.88
C ALA A 60 -0.45 3.10 -4.06
N GLY A 61 0.05 4.12 -4.78
CA GLY A 61 -0.70 5.35 -5.07
C GLY A 61 -1.98 5.09 -5.87
N VAL A 62 -1.89 4.26 -6.92
CA VAL A 62 -3.08 3.84 -7.70
C VAL A 62 -4.06 3.07 -6.83
N GLY A 63 -3.58 2.13 -6.03
CA GLY A 63 -4.42 1.34 -5.13
C GLY A 63 -5.11 2.19 -4.06
N VAL A 64 -4.41 3.18 -3.48
CA VAL A 64 -5.01 4.17 -2.56
C VAL A 64 -6.06 5.01 -3.27
N ALA A 65 -5.79 5.49 -4.49
CA ALA A 65 -6.76 6.27 -5.26
C ALA A 65 -8.04 5.46 -5.53
N VAL A 66 -7.90 4.21 -6.00
CA VAL A 66 -9.03 3.30 -6.23
C VAL A 66 -9.78 3.02 -4.92
N GLY A 67 -9.05 2.76 -3.83
CA GLY A 67 -9.64 2.52 -2.51
C GLY A 67 -10.42 3.73 -1.98
N LEU A 68 -9.92 4.95 -2.18
CA LEU A 68 -10.60 6.19 -1.81
C LEU A 68 -11.85 6.43 -2.64
N VAL A 69 -11.79 6.23 -3.96
CA VAL A 69 -12.97 6.32 -4.83
C VAL A 69 -14.03 5.32 -4.39
N TRP A 70 -13.65 4.08 -4.10
CA TRP A 70 -14.59 3.06 -3.62
C TRP A 70 -15.17 3.41 -2.25
N LEU A 71 -14.35 3.96 -1.35
CA LEU A 71 -14.79 4.42 -0.02
C LEU A 71 -15.80 5.57 -0.15
N LEU A 72 -15.59 6.50 -1.09
CA LEU A 72 -16.52 7.57 -1.41
C LEU A 72 -17.84 7.02 -1.95
N VAL A 73 -17.80 6.07 -2.89
CA VAL A 73 -19.01 5.39 -3.38
C VAL A 73 -19.75 4.70 -2.24
N GLU A 74 -19.06 3.96 -1.37
CA GLU A 74 -19.67 3.35 -0.20
C GLU A 74 -20.25 4.38 0.79
N LEU A 75 -19.67 5.58 0.91
CA LEU A 75 -20.20 6.63 1.79
C LEU A 75 -21.45 7.28 1.22
N ILE A 76 -21.49 7.49 -0.09
CA ILE A 76 -22.56 8.21 -0.78
C ILE A 76 -23.76 7.28 -1.01
N PHE A 77 -23.53 6.04 -1.45
CA PHE A 77 -24.60 5.14 -1.88
C PHE A 77 -25.10 4.19 -0.78
N VAL A 78 -24.29 3.86 0.24
CA VAL A 78 -24.67 2.93 1.33
C VAL A 78 -25.23 3.66 2.56
N ARG A 79 -25.48 4.98 2.46
CA ARG A 79 -26.20 5.77 3.48
C ARG A 79 -27.72 5.85 3.25
N ARG A 80 -28.28 5.04 2.35
CA ARG A 80 -29.72 4.78 2.24
C ARG A 80 -29.99 3.31 2.56
#